data_AF-A0A2K3KG54-F1
#
_entry.id   AF-A0A2K3KG54-F1
#
_cell.length_a   1.000
_cell.length_b   1.000
_cell.length_c   1.000
_cell.angle_alpha   90.00
_cell.angle_beta   90.00
_cell.angle_gamma   90.00
#
_symmetry.space_group_name_H-M   'P 1'
#
loop_
_entity.id
_entity.type
_entity.pdbx_description
1 polymer ?
#
loop_
_entity_poly.entity_id
_entity_poly.type
_entity_poly.pdbx_seq_one_letter_code
_entity_poly.pdbx_strand_id
1 'polypeptide(L)'
;CTDLKLKGKVKGLTDVCRVLFKIILAAISPKVGGTDTISWTHRRLIFFLLKGMKVNLGEYFFERICEAIFSSKSQRKAAIAYPRLLSDLLYQGHVV
;
A
#
# COMPACT_ATOMS: atom_id res chain seq x y z
N CYS A 1 16.09 22.40 -5.43
CA CYS A 1 15.19 23.42 -4.83
C CYS A 1 14.20 22.68 -3.94
N THR A 2 14.44 22.60 -2.62
CA THR A 2 13.60 21.78 -1.71
C THR A 2 12.90 22.67 -0.70
N ASP A 3 11.67 23.05 -1.03
CA ASP A 3 10.73 23.63 -0.06
C ASP A 3 10.43 22.58 1.03
N LEU A 4 10.88 22.84 2.26
CA LEU A 4 10.68 21.94 3.40
C LEU A 4 9.19 21.65 3.66
N LYS A 5 8.27 22.56 3.29
CA LYS A 5 6.83 22.39 3.51
C LYS A 5 6.22 21.29 2.64
N LEU A 6 6.89 20.90 1.56
CA LEU A 6 6.44 19.86 0.63
C LEU A 6 7.04 18.49 0.95
N LYS A 7 7.95 18.40 1.94
CA LYS A 7 8.63 17.15 2.31
C LYS A 7 7.60 16.11 2.78
N GLY A 8 7.54 14.99 2.07
CA GLY A 8 6.63 13.89 2.39
C GLY A 8 5.19 14.04 1.86
N LYS A 9 4.92 15.12 1.11
CA LYS A 9 3.66 15.34 0.40
C LYS A 9 3.76 14.90 -1.05
N VAL A 10 2.64 14.52 -1.64
CA VAL A 10 2.56 14.14 -3.07
C VAL A 10 3.03 15.27 -3.97
N LYS A 11 2.68 16.52 -3.62
CA LYS A 11 3.14 17.73 -4.33
C LYS A 11 4.67 17.88 -4.37
N GLY A 12 5.38 17.35 -3.38
CA GLY A 12 6.85 17.38 -3.31
C GLY A 12 7.55 16.26 -4.09
N LEU A 13 6.81 15.33 -4.70
CA LEU A 13 7.38 14.30 -5.58
C LEU A 13 7.67 14.86 -6.98
N THR A 14 8.69 14.30 -7.63
CA THR A 14 8.89 14.45 -9.09
C THR A 14 7.74 13.82 -9.85
N ASP A 15 7.52 14.20 -11.10
CA ASP A 15 6.38 13.70 -11.89
C ASP A 15 6.44 12.18 -12.09
N VAL A 16 7.63 11.62 -12.30
CA VAL A 16 7.85 10.16 -12.35
C VAL A 16 7.38 9.50 -11.05
N CYS A 17 7.80 10.02 -9.89
CA CYS A 17 7.39 9.49 -8.60
C CYS A 17 5.88 9.65 -8.35
N ARG A 18 5.25 10.71 -8.85
CA ARG A 18 3.79 10.89 -8.76
C ARG A 18 3.05 9.84 -9.58
N VAL A 19 3.51 9.54 -10.80
CA VAL A 19 2.92 8.50 -11.64
C VAL A 19 3.06 7.13 -10.96
N LEU A 20 4.26 6.79 -10.48
CA LEU A 20 4.49 5.55 -9.73
C LEU A 20 3.60 5.46 -8.49
N PHE A 21 3.47 6.56 -7.74
CA PHE A 21 2.59 6.61 -6.57
C PHE A 21 1.12 6.35 -6.95
N LYS A 22 0.62 6.91 -8.04
CA LYS A 22 -0.74 6.64 -8.55
C LYS A 22 -0.93 5.18 -8.94
N ILE A 23 0.04 4.56 -9.62
CA ILE A 23 0.00 3.14 -9.97
C ILE A 23 -0.04 2.27 -8.72
N ILE A 24 0.82 2.57 -7.74
CA ILE A 24 0.85 1.85 -6.46
C ILE A 24 -0.51 1.96 -5.76
N LEU A 25 -1.11 3.15 -5.69
CA LEU A 25 -2.43 3.35 -5.07
C LEU A 25 -3.54 2.57 -5.78
N ALA A 26 -3.51 2.51 -7.11
CA ALA A 26 -4.54 1.84 -7.89
C ALA A 26 -4.42 0.31 -7.88
N ALA A 27 -3.20 -0.22 -7.88
CA ALA A 27 -2.95 -1.63 -8.14
C ALA A 27 -2.39 -2.44 -6.96
N ILE A 28 -1.67 -1.80 -6.01
CA ILE A 28 -0.88 -2.52 -5.01
C ILE A 28 -1.31 -2.17 -3.58
N SER A 29 -1.36 -0.89 -3.25
CA SER A 29 -1.55 -0.39 -1.90
C SER A 29 -2.61 0.70 -1.88
N PRO A 30 -3.89 0.33 -2.03
CA PRO A 30 -4.98 1.27 -1.95
C PRO A 30 -5.00 1.91 -0.56
N LYS A 31 -5.15 3.23 -0.52
CA LYS A 31 -5.14 4.00 0.71
C LYS A 31 -6.57 4.32 1.13
N VAL A 32 -6.92 4.05 2.39
CA VAL A 32 -8.19 4.46 2.97
C VAL A 32 -7.99 5.80 3.70
N GLY A 33 -8.33 6.91 3.03
CA GLY A 33 -8.22 8.28 3.56
C GLY A 33 -6.95 9.07 3.17
N GLY A 34 -6.81 10.28 3.73
CA GLY A 34 -5.63 11.19 3.68
C GLY A 34 -4.92 11.30 2.32
N THR A 35 -5.36 12.24 1.47
CA THR A 35 -4.93 12.38 0.06
C THR A 35 -3.51 12.92 -0.16
N ASP A 36 -2.96 13.69 0.77
CA ASP A 36 -1.72 14.45 0.51
C ASP A 36 -0.45 13.87 1.18
N THR A 37 -0.59 12.92 2.11
CA THR A 37 0.56 12.32 2.81
C THR A 37 1.03 11.01 2.15
N ILE A 38 2.34 10.83 2.00
CA ILE A 38 2.90 9.58 1.47
C ILE A 38 3.38 8.73 2.65
N SER A 39 2.78 7.55 2.84
CA SER A 39 3.16 6.61 3.90
C SER A 39 4.57 6.06 3.68
N TRP A 40 5.19 5.55 4.73
CA TRP A 40 6.52 4.92 4.63
C TRP A 40 6.53 3.77 3.62
N THR A 41 5.50 2.94 3.68
CA THR A 41 5.27 1.81 2.78
C THR A 41 5.21 2.24 1.31
N HIS A 42 4.48 3.32 1.01
CA HIS A 42 4.42 3.87 -0.33
C HIS A 42 5.79 4.40 -0.79
N ARG A 43 6.55 5.06 0.09
CA ARG A 43 7.91 5.53 -0.25
C ARG A 43 8.86 4.39 -0.57
N ARG A 44 8.81 3.30 0.21
CA ARG A 44 9.64 2.10 -0.01
C ARG A 44 9.33 1.46 -1.36
N LEU A 45 8.06 1.32 -1.72
CA LEU A 45 7.64 0.81 -3.03
C LEU A 45 8.11 1.71 -4.18
N ILE A 46 7.93 3.03 -4.08
CA ILE A 46 8.43 3.98 -5.07
C ILE A 46 9.95 3.84 -5.24
N PHE A 47 10.69 3.76 -4.13
CA PHE A 47 12.14 3.60 -4.16
C PHE A 47 12.57 2.31 -4.87
N PHE A 48 11.94 1.17 -4.56
CA PHE A 48 12.24 -0.09 -5.23
C PHE A 48 11.95 -0.05 -6.73
N LEU A 49 10.83 0.54 -7.13
CA LEU A 49 10.50 0.70 -8.55
C LEU A 49 11.51 1.60 -9.28
N LEU A 50 11.92 2.73 -8.67
CA LEU A 50 12.93 3.62 -9.25
C LEU A 50 14.30 2.97 -9.39
N LYS A 51 14.63 2.02 -8.51
CA LYS A 51 15.91 1.30 -8.51
C LYS A 51 15.86 -0.01 -9.30
N GLY A 52 14.71 -0.37 -9.88
CA GLY A 52 14.54 -1.65 -10.57
C GLY A 52 14.71 -2.86 -9.65
N MET A 53 14.49 -2.68 -8.34
CA MET A 53 14.65 -3.74 -7.35
C MET A 53 13.41 -4.63 -7.33
N LYS A 54 13.63 -5.94 -7.16
CA LYS A 54 12.52 -6.89 -6.96
C LYS A 54 11.80 -6.58 -5.66
N VAL A 55 10.47 -6.57 -5.71
CA VAL A 55 9.59 -6.39 -4.56
C VAL A 55 8.89 -7.71 -4.27
N ASN A 56 8.99 -8.21 -3.03
CA ASN A 56 8.20 -9.35 -2.59
C ASN A 56 6.77 -8.88 -2.30
N LEU A 57 5.91 -8.90 -3.32
CA LEU A 57 4.51 -8.49 -3.17
C LEU A 57 3.70 -9.44 -2.28
N GLY A 58 4.06 -10.74 -2.24
CA GLY A 58 3.39 -11.72 -1.39
C GLY A 58 3.55 -11.40 0.09
N GLU A 59 4.80 -11.20 0.52
CA GLU A 59 5.12 -10.75 1.90
C GLU A 59 4.43 -9.43 2.24
N TYR A 60 4.45 -8.48 1.30
CA TYR A 60 3.78 -7.19 1.46
C TYR A 60 2.27 -7.34 1.68
N PHE A 61 1.57 -8.12 0.85
CA PHE A 61 0.13 -8.32 0.99
C PHE A 61 -0.21 -9.05 2.28
N PHE A 62 0.58 -10.06 2.64
CA PHE A 62 0.40 -10.82 3.87
C PHE A 62 0.50 -9.91 5.11
N GLU A 63 1.53 -9.07 5.19
CA GLU A 63 1.69 -8.11 6.29
C GLU A 63 0.49 -7.17 6.42
N ARG A 64 -0.01 -6.63 5.29
CA ARG A 64 -1.18 -5.73 5.29
C ARG A 64 -2.48 -6.43 5.70
N ILE A 65 -2.66 -7.69 5.31
CA ILE A 65 -3.81 -8.51 5.74
C ILE A 65 -3.74 -8.74 7.25
N CYS A 66 -2.58 -9.12 7.79
CA CYS A 66 -2.35 -9.30 9.22
C CYS A 66 -2.64 -8.02 10.01
N GLU A 67 -2.15 -6.87 9.55
CA GLU A 67 -2.44 -5.56 10.16
C GLU A 67 -3.94 -5.22 10.16
N ALA A 68 -4.64 -5.50 9.05
CA ALA A 68 -6.08 -5.27 8.94
C ALA A 68 -6.86 -6.15 9.93
N ILE A 69 -6.51 -7.44 10.05
CA ILE A 69 -7.11 -8.37 11.03
C ILE A 69 -6.86 -7.89 12.45
N PHE A 70 -5.62 -7.50 12.77
CA PHE A 70 -5.27 -6.99 14.10
C PHE A 70 -6.04 -5.71 14.45
N SER A 71 -6.09 -4.76 13.51
CA SER A 71 -6.83 -3.50 13.67
C SER A 71 -8.33 -3.75 13.82
N SER A 72 -8.89 -4.71 13.09
CA SER A 72 -10.28 -5.12 13.20
C SER A 72 -10.63 -5.63 14.59
N LYS A 73 -9.73 -6.43 15.21
CA LYS A 73 -9.91 -6.91 16.59
C LYS A 73 -9.84 -5.77 17.59
N SER A 74 -8.87 -4.88 17.44
CA SER A 74 -8.66 -3.76 18.37
C SER A 74 -9.77 -2.69 18.30
N GLN A 75 -10.23 -2.35 17.09
CA GLN A 75 -11.20 -1.26 16.86
C GLN A 75 -12.65 -1.72 16.70
N ARG A 76 -12.95 -3.02 16.83
CA ARG A 76 -14.28 -3.62 16.57
C ARG A 76 -14.89 -3.20 15.22
N LYS A 77 -14.06 -3.01 14.20
CA LYS A 77 -14.47 -2.67 12.82
C LYS A 77 -14.09 -3.79 11.89
N ALA A 78 -15.05 -4.41 11.23
CA ALA A 78 -14.81 -5.45 10.22
C ALA A 78 -14.29 -4.83 8.91
N ALA A 79 -13.02 -4.44 8.88
CA ALA A 79 -12.35 -3.96 7.68
C ALA A 79 -11.61 -5.12 7.00
N ILE A 80 -12.06 -5.51 5.81
CA ILE A 80 -11.42 -6.57 5.01
C ILE A 80 -10.47 -5.92 4.00
N ALA A 81 -9.17 -6.15 4.17
CA ALA A 81 -8.17 -5.76 3.17
C ALA A 81 -8.11 -6.77 2.03
N TYR A 82 -8.09 -6.30 0.78
CA TYR A 82 -7.98 -7.13 -0.43
C TYR A 82 -9.00 -8.30 -0.50
N PRO A 83 -10.32 -8.03 -0.45
CA PRO A 83 -11.35 -9.08 -0.38
C PRO A 83 -11.29 -10.09 -1.52
N ARG A 84 -10.96 -9.66 -2.75
CA ARG A 84 -10.82 -10.55 -3.92
C ARG A 84 -9.64 -11.53 -3.77
N LEU A 85 -8.51 -11.04 -3.30
CA LEU A 85 -7.33 -11.88 -3.06
C LEU A 85 -7.61 -12.89 -1.96
N LEU A 86 -8.25 -12.47 -0.88
CA LEU A 86 -8.64 -13.37 0.22
C LEU A 86 -9.63 -14.44 -0.25
N SER A 87 -10.63 -14.07 -1.06
CA SER A 87 -11.59 -15.03 -1.61
C SER A 87 -10.90 -16.10 -2.45
N ASP A 88 -9.97 -15.71 -3.33
CA ASP A 88 -9.23 -16.64 -4.18
C ASP A 88 -8.28 -17.54 -3.36
N LEU A 89 -7.61 -16.99 -2.34
CA LEU A 89 -6.76 -17.76 -1.42
C LEU A 89 -7.56 -18.81 -0.63
N LEU A 90 -8.75 -18.46 -0.14
CA LEU A 90 -9.60 -19.39 0.61
C LEU A 90 -10.13 -20.51 -0.29
N TYR A 91 -10.49 -20.16 -1.53
CA TYR A 91 -10.92 -21.12 -2.54
C TYR A 91 -9.80 -22.09 -2.92
N GLN A 92 -8.62 -21.58 -3.26
CA GLN A 92 -7.44 -22.40 -3.63
C GLN A 92 -6.92 -23.23 -2.45
N GLY A 93 -7.05 -22.71 -1.23
CA GLY A 93 -6.69 -23.42 0.00
C GLY A 93 -7.70 -24.46 0.47
N HIS A 94 -8.82 -24.64 -0.25
CA HIS A 94 -9.92 -25.55 0.13
C HIS A 94 -10.48 -25.28 1.54
N VAL A 95 -10.46 -24.02 1.98
CA VAL A 95 -11.02 -23.60 3.26
C VAL A 95 -12.52 -23.29 3.13
N VAL A 96 -12.96 -22.90 1.92
CA VAL A 96 -14.33 -22.59 1.54
C VAL A 96 -14.66 -23.26 0.22
#